data_AF-A0A0G0XK21-F1
#
_entry.id   AF-A0A0G0XK21-F1
#
_cell.length_a   1.000
_cell.length_b   1.000
_cell.length_c   1.000
_cell.angle_alpha   90.00
_cell.angle_beta   90.00
_cell.angle_gamma   90.00
#
_symmetry.space_group_name_H-M   'P 1'
#
loop_
_entity.id
_entity.type
_entity.pdbx_description
1 polymer ?
#
loop_
_entity_poly.entity_id
_entity_poly.type
_entity_poly.pdbx_seq_one_letter_code
_entity_poly.pdbx_strand_id
1 'polypeptide(L)'
;MKINKKQETRNKRQEIDIDYVAKLANLDLSGEEKKVFGKQLPQILGYINQIKQVKTPSTGLPFSVATTQSVMREDKVGKSLSQKETLSNATSTKNGQFATKGIFENEDI
;
A
#
# COMPACT_ATOMS: atom_id res chain seq x y z
N MET A 1 -32.74 28.78 -0.04
CA MET A 1 -31.50 28.22 -0.63
C MET A 1 -31.25 26.87 0.05
N LYS A 2 -31.69 25.76 -0.56
CA LYS A 2 -31.68 24.44 0.08
C LYS A 2 -30.33 23.77 -0.17
N ILE A 3 -29.54 23.58 0.89
CA ILE A 3 -28.28 22.84 0.84
C ILE A 3 -28.60 21.39 0.48
N ASN A 4 -27.90 20.86 -0.52
CA ASN A 4 -28.17 19.57 -1.15
C ASN A 4 -27.70 18.42 -0.24
N LYS A 5 -28.64 17.60 0.26
CA LYS A 5 -28.39 16.39 1.07
C LYS A 5 -27.34 15.43 0.48
N LYS A 6 -27.08 15.51 -0.83
CA LYS A 6 -26.04 14.71 -1.52
C LYS A 6 -24.60 15.09 -1.16
N GLN A 7 -24.36 16.31 -0.66
CA GLN A 7 -23.04 16.73 -0.17
C GLN A 7 -22.80 16.29 1.29
N GLU A 8 -23.84 16.26 2.12
CA GLU A 8 -23.75 15.74 3.50
C GLU A 8 -23.41 14.23 3.56
N THR A 9 -23.92 13.43 2.62
CA THR A 9 -23.65 11.98 2.59
C THR A 9 -22.25 11.61 2.13
N ARG A 10 -21.55 12.47 1.36
CA ARG A 10 -20.16 12.21 0.94
C ARG A 10 -19.13 12.44 2.05
N ASN A 11 -19.41 13.34 3.01
CA ASN A 11 -18.53 13.57 4.17
C ASN A 11 -18.77 12.57 5.31
N LYS A 12 -19.81 11.74 5.26
CA LYS A 12 -20.18 10.83 6.37
C LYS A 12 -19.38 9.51 6.41
N ARG A 13 -18.45 9.26 5.48
CA ARG A 13 -17.48 8.15 5.54
C ARG A 13 -16.08 8.63 5.96
N GLN A 14 -16.03 9.48 6.99
CA GLN A 14 -14.77 10.01 7.53
C GLN A 14 -14.11 9.10 8.57
N GLU A 15 -14.71 7.97 8.89
CA GLU A 15 -14.12 7.01 9.81
C GLU A 15 -13.28 6.00 9.01
N ILE A 16 -12.00 5.95 9.31
CA ILE A 16 -11.07 5.03 8.67
C ILE A 16 -11.19 3.69 9.37
N ASP A 17 -11.59 2.70 8.61
CA ASP A 17 -11.58 1.32 9.07
C ASP A 17 -10.13 0.82 9.15
N ILE A 18 -9.63 0.70 10.38
CA ILE A 18 -8.26 0.26 10.64
C ILE A 18 -8.06 -1.21 10.23
N ASP A 19 -9.11 -2.04 10.31
CA ASP A 19 -9.05 -3.44 9.91
C ASP A 19 -8.93 -3.56 8.39
N TYR A 20 -9.68 -2.73 7.65
CA TYR A 20 -9.58 -2.67 6.20
C TYR A 20 -8.19 -2.21 5.74
N VAL A 21 -7.63 -1.16 6.35
CA VAL A 21 -6.30 -0.65 6.00
C VAL A 21 -5.21 -1.68 6.34
N ALA A 22 -5.30 -2.32 7.51
CA ALA A 22 -4.36 -3.36 7.93
C ALA A 22 -4.36 -4.55 6.95
N LYS A 23 -5.55 -4.97 6.50
CA LYS A 23 -5.69 -6.02 5.48
C LYS A 23 -5.01 -5.64 4.16
N LEU A 24 -5.18 -4.42 3.67
CA LEU A 24 -4.53 -3.95 2.45
C LEU A 24 -3.00 -3.90 2.57
N ALA A 25 -2.50 -3.56 3.75
CA ALA A 25 -1.06 -3.53 4.04
C ALA A 25 -0.48 -4.91 4.42
N ASN A 26 -1.31 -5.96 4.48
CA ASN A 26 -0.95 -7.28 4.98
C ASN A 26 -0.30 -7.25 6.37
N LEU A 27 -0.91 -6.48 7.29
CA LEU A 27 -0.48 -6.33 8.67
C LEU A 27 -1.47 -7.02 9.62
N ASP A 28 -0.96 -7.96 10.41
CA ASP A 28 -1.70 -8.52 11.54
C ASP A 28 -1.53 -7.59 12.75
N LEU A 29 -2.61 -6.90 13.11
CA LEU A 29 -2.64 -5.99 14.25
C LEU A 29 -3.34 -6.64 15.45
N SER A 30 -2.73 -6.51 16.63
CA SER A 30 -3.38 -6.83 17.89
C SER A 30 -4.53 -5.86 18.20
N GLY A 31 -5.42 -6.25 19.11
CA GLY A 31 -6.52 -5.40 19.54
C GLY A 31 -6.06 -4.08 20.21
N GLU A 32 -4.90 -4.09 20.85
CA GLU A 32 -4.31 -2.89 21.44
C GLU A 32 -3.77 -1.94 20.37
N GLU A 33 -3.01 -2.47 19.40
CA GLU A 33 -2.51 -1.70 18.26
C GLU A 33 -3.63 -1.09 17.44
N LYS A 34 -4.73 -1.82 17.21
CA LYS A 34 -5.92 -1.26 16.54
C LYS A 34 -6.49 -0.05 17.27
N LYS A 35 -6.56 -0.08 18.61
CA LYS A 35 -7.03 1.06 19.41
C LYS A 35 -6.08 2.25 19.33
N VAL A 36 -4.77 1.99 19.32
CA VAL A 36 -3.74 3.03 19.20
C VAL A 36 -3.76 3.65 17.81
N PHE A 37 -3.63 2.84 16.76
CA PHE A 37 -3.58 3.29 15.37
C PHE A 37 -4.91 3.87 14.88
N GLY A 38 -6.04 3.34 15.36
CA GLY A 38 -7.37 3.90 15.08
C GLY A 38 -7.53 5.33 15.60
N LYS A 39 -6.82 5.72 16.66
CA LYS A 39 -6.79 7.12 17.15
C LYS A 39 -5.73 7.97 16.42
N GLN A 40 -4.56 7.42 16.16
CA GLN A 40 -3.43 8.16 15.59
C GLN A 40 -3.60 8.45 14.09
N LEU A 41 -4.08 7.50 13.29
CA LEU A 41 -4.19 7.65 11.84
C LEU A 41 -5.10 8.82 11.43
N PRO A 42 -6.30 9.02 12.04
CA PRO A 42 -7.10 10.22 11.78
C PRO A 42 -6.39 11.53 12.15
N GLN A 43 -5.60 11.55 13.22
CA GLN A 43 -4.84 12.74 13.63
C GLN A 43 -3.77 13.09 12.59
N ILE A 44 -3.01 12.09 12.13
CA ILE A 44 -1.98 12.25 11.09
C ILE A 44 -2.60 12.76 9.79
N LEU A 45 -3.73 12.21 9.38
CA LEU A 45 -4.44 12.66 8.17
C LEU A 45 -5.04 14.06 8.37
N GLY A 46 -5.50 14.38 9.57
CA GLY A 46 -5.89 15.73 9.96
C GLY A 46 -4.75 16.73 9.76
N TYR A 47 -3.53 16.36 10.14
CA TYR A 47 -2.34 17.17 9.89
C TYR A 47 -2.00 17.29 8.40
N ILE A 48 -1.98 16.17 7.66
CA ILE A 48 -1.71 16.16 6.20
C ILE A 48 -2.72 17.01 5.42
N ASN A 49 -3.98 17.11 5.89
CA ASN A 49 -5.01 17.95 5.26
C ASN A 49 -4.63 19.45 5.19
N GLN A 50 -3.63 19.92 5.96
CA GLN A 50 -3.09 21.28 5.83
C GLN A 50 -2.56 21.56 4.42
N ILE A 51 -2.10 20.54 3.69
CA ILE A 51 -1.62 20.67 2.29
C ILE A 51 -2.70 21.26 1.37
N LYS A 52 -4.00 21.07 1.67
CA LYS A 52 -5.11 21.62 0.87
C LYS A 52 -5.16 23.15 0.87
N GLN A 53 -4.48 23.82 1.81
CA GLN A 53 -4.42 25.28 1.89
C GLN A 53 -3.43 25.87 0.88
N VAL A 54 -2.54 25.04 0.33
CA VAL A 54 -1.52 25.46 -0.64
C VAL A 54 -2.10 25.38 -2.05
N LYS A 55 -2.02 26.48 -2.81
CA LYS A 55 -2.40 26.47 -4.23
C LYS A 55 -1.38 25.65 -5.02
N THR A 56 -1.81 24.55 -5.61
CA THR A 56 -0.99 23.74 -6.52
C THR A 56 -1.20 24.18 -7.97
N PRO A 57 -0.14 24.15 -8.82
CA PRO A 57 -0.30 24.35 -10.26
C PRO A 57 -1.30 23.34 -10.84
N SER A 58 -2.10 23.75 -11.82
CA SER A 58 -2.98 22.84 -12.59
C SER A 58 -2.22 21.97 -13.59
N THR A 59 -0.94 22.29 -13.82
CA THR A 59 -0.03 21.53 -14.69
C THR A 59 0.58 20.34 -13.93
N GLY A 60 0.91 19.27 -14.65
CA GLY A 60 1.44 18.04 -14.05
C GLY A 60 2.68 18.28 -13.17
N LEU A 61 2.65 17.73 -11.96
CA LEU A 61 3.82 17.65 -11.10
C LEU A 61 4.83 16.65 -11.71
N PRO A 62 6.15 16.94 -11.65
CA PRO A 62 7.15 15.97 -12.07
C PRO A 62 7.15 14.79 -11.09
N PHE A 63 6.99 13.56 -11.61
CA PHE A 63 7.02 12.33 -10.81
C PHE A 63 8.40 12.04 -10.18
N SER A 64 9.45 12.62 -10.77
CA SER A 64 10.83 12.52 -10.31
C SER A 64 11.43 13.91 -10.23
N VAL A 65 12.28 14.15 -9.23
CA VAL A 65 13.06 15.39 -9.13
C VAL A 65 14.11 15.51 -10.23
N ALA A 66 14.54 14.38 -10.80
CA ALA A 66 15.47 14.34 -11.90
C ALA A 66 14.71 14.29 -13.22
N THR A 67 15.14 15.10 -14.19
CA THR A 67 14.68 15.04 -15.57
C THR A 67 15.25 13.80 -16.24
N THR A 68 14.62 12.65 -16.01
CA THR A 68 15.00 11.39 -16.64
C THR A 68 14.19 11.18 -17.91
N GLN A 69 14.88 10.85 -18.99
CA GLN A 69 14.23 10.30 -20.18
C GLN A 69 13.96 8.81 -19.94
N SER A 70 13.07 8.21 -20.74
CA SER A 70 12.81 6.76 -20.68
C SER A 70 14.10 5.98 -20.93
N VAL A 71 14.64 5.35 -19.89
CA VAL A 71 15.84 4.50 -19.99
C VAL A 71 15.40 3.09 -20.35
N MET A 72 15.68 2.67 -21.59
CA MET A 72 15.38 1.33 -22.07
C MET A 72 16.57 0.40 -21.84
N ARG A 73 16.30 -0.81 -21.37
CA ARG A 73 17.28 -1.89 -21.33
C ARG A 73 17.31 -2.58 -22.70
N GLU A 74 18.50 -2.81 -23.23
CA GLU A 74 18.66 -3.64 -24.43
C GLU A 74 18.13 -5.06 -24.21
N ASP A 75 17.52 -5.65 -25.23
CA ASP A 75 17.04 -7.03 -25.18
C ASP A 75 18.17 -8.04 -25.38
N LYS A 76 19.07 -8.10 -24.39
CA LYS A 76 20.18 -9.06 -24.32
C LYS A 76 20.07 -9.89 -23.04
N VAL A 77 20.40 -11.17 -23.15
CA VAL A 77 20.40 -12.10 -22.00
C VAL A 77 21.56 -11.77 -21.06
N GLY A 78 21.25 -11.52 -19.79
CA GLY A 78 22.23 -11.34 -18.73
C GLY A 78 22.50 -12.63 -17.95
N LYS A 79 23.58 -12.66 -17.17
CA LYS A 79 23.83 -13.77 -16.23
C LYS A 79 22.75 -13.76 -15.14
N SER A 80 22.10 -14.90 -14.95
CA SER A 80 21.18 -15.10 -13.82
C SER A 80 21.97 -15.52 -12.58
N LEU A 81 21.42 -15.27 -11.39
CA LEU A 81 21.94 -15.82 -10.15
C LEU A 81 21.81 -17.35 -10.17
N SER A 82 22.74 -18.06 -9.52
CA SER A 82 22.61 -19.50 -9.33
C SER A 82 21.46 -19.81 -8.36
N GLN A 83 20.85 -20.99 -8.50
CA GLN A 83 19.78 -21.44 -7.59
C GLN A 83 20.19 -21.35 -6.12
N LYS A 84 21.46 -21.66 -5.81
CA LYS A 84 22.01 -21.55 -4.45
C LYS A 84 22.03 -20.11 -3.94
N GLU A 85 22.46 -19.15 -4.77
CA GLU A 85 22.49 -17.73 -4.40
C GLU A 85 21.08 -17.20 -4.20
N THR A 86 20.15 -17.52 -5.11
CA THR A 86 18.74 -17.09 -5.05
C THR A 86 18.05 -17.58 -3.78
N LEU A 87 18.35 -18.79 -3.33
CA LEU A 87 17.70 -19.41 -2.16
C LEU A 87 18.44 -19.18 -0.83
N SER A 88 19.57 -18.47 -0.84
CA SER A 88 20.45 -18.32 0.32
C SER A 88 19.77 -17.70 1.55
N ASN A 89 18.80 -16.81 1.33
CA ASN A 89 18.03 -16.13 2.38
C ASN A 89 16.59 -16.64 2.52
N ALA A 90 16.23 -17.72 1.83
CA ALA A 90 14.88 -18.26 1.90
C ALA A 90 14.62 -18.88 3.28
N THR A 91 13.53 -18.48 3.93
CA THR A 91 13.12 -19.08 5.22
C THR A 91 12.81 -20.57 5.12
N SER A 92 12.25 -21.02 3.98
CA SER A 92 11.98 -22.43 3.71
C SER A 92 12.16 -22.75 2.24
N THR A 93 12.76 -23.91 1.96
CA THR A 93 12.97 -24.40 0.60
C THR A 93 12.58 -25.87 0.47
N LYS A 94 12.13 -26.25 -0.73
CA LYS A 94 11.83 -27.64 -1.09
C LYS A 94 12.19 -27.86 -2.55
N ASN A 95 12.96 -28.90 -2.86
CA ASN A 95 13.34 -29.28 -4.23
C ASN A 95 13.91 -28.11 -5.07
N GLY A 96 14.70 -27.22 -4.46
CA GLY A 96 15.29 -26.07 -5.16
C GLY A 96 14.31 -24.92 -5.47
N GLN A 97 13.22 -24.83 -4.71
CA GLN A 97 12.19 -23.79 -4.82
C GLN A 97 11.94 -23.13 -3.45
N PHE A 98 11.39 -21.92 -3.45
CA PHE A 98 10.83 -21.31 -2.24
C PHE A 98 9.58 -22.09 -1.82
N ALA A 99 9.54 -22.52 -0.56
CA ALA A 99 8.39 -23.23 -0.02
C ALA A 99 7.53 -22.29 0.82
N THR A 100 6.22 -22.28 0.57
CA THR A 100 5.23 -21.56 1.37
C THR A 100 4.15 -22.52 1.84
N LYS A 101 3.31 -22.07 2.79
CA LYS A 101 2.09 -22.80 3.13
C LYS A 101 1.17 -22.76 1.91
N GLY A 102 0.66 -23.92 1.50
CA GLY A 102 -0.33 -24.00 0.42
C GLY A 102 -1.57 -23.20 0.79
N ILE A 103 -2.02 -22.35 -0.12
CA ILE A 103 -3.30 -21.64 -0.03
C ILE A 103 -4.35 -22.46 -0.77
N PHE A 104 -4.89 -23.48 -0.12
CA PHE A 104 -6.13 -24.10 -0.57
C PHE A 104 -7.24 -23.45 0.24
N GLU A 105 -8.17 -22.81 -0.45
CA GLU A 105 -9.35 -22.22 0.19
C GLU A 105 -10.13 -23.33 0.87
N ASN A 106 -10.33 -23.23 2.19
CA ASN A 106 -11.54 -23.78 2.78
C ASN A 106 -12.67 -22.84 2.31
N GLU A 107 -13.18 -23.09 1.09
CA GLU A 107 -14.55 -22.76 0.79
C GLU A 107 -15.42 -23.68 1.66
N ASP A 108 -15.70 -23.26 2.89
CA ASP A 108 -16.84 -23.78 3.63
C ASP A 108 -18.10 -23.30 2.88
N ILE A 109 -18.54 -24.11 1.92
CA ILE A 109 -19.87 -24.05 1.30
C ILE A 109 -20.90 -24.52 2.32
#